data_AF-A0A960YGY5-F1
#
_entry.id   AF-A0A960YGY5-F1
#
_cell.length_a   1.000
_cell.length_b   1.000
_cell.length_c   1.000
_cell.angle_alpha   90.00
_cell.angle_beta   90.00
_cell.angle_gamma   90.00
#
_symmetry.space_group_name_H-M   'P 1'
#
loop_
_entity.id
_entity.type
_entity.pdbx_description
1 polymer ?
#
loop_
_entity_poly.entity_id
_entity_poly.type
_entity_poly.pdbx_seq_one_letter_code
_entity_poly.pdbx_strand_id
1 'polypeptide(L)'
;MRELVVGIAGAGKTRHCLERCRRALDAGERVLYLVPNRDEAALVRRRLLGAAGAGAPPAGVAALLPGILTPRLLARRLLDDWLPGWAERSPVRRHQQLRALVETRRGRLGPLEASARTPGFVAALDALLAELEGANIPPTAFPPLIAAAPSAADAGRLDSLQTLYRDFLSGRDDPKLLDPPSVLLRAAALAAADPARAAGGA
;
A
#
# COMPACT_ATOMS: atom_id res chain seq x y z
N MET A 1 -7.90 -25.58 -4.80
CA MET A 1 -9.18 -25.36 -5.52
C MET A 1 -9.35 -23.87 -5.78
N ARG A 2 -9.51 -23.45 -7.04
CA ARG A 2 -9.79 -22.04 -7.41
C ARG A 2 -11.29 -21.92 -7.68
N GLU A 3 -12.00 -21.08 -6.93
CA GLU A 3 -13.45 -20.85 -7.08
C GLU A 3 -13.70 -19.35 -7.17
N LEU A 4 -14.60 -18.94 -8.05
CA LEU A 4 -15.04 -17.56 -8.21
C LEU A 4 -16.49 -17.43 -7.72
N VAL A 5 -16.70 -16.68 -6.63
CA VAL A 5 -18.02 -16.48 -6.02
C VAL A 5 -18.58 -15.11 -6.42
N VAL A 6 -19.59 -15.09 -7.30
CA VAL A 6 -20.24 -13.87 -7.81
C VAL A 6 -21.73 -13.89 -7.49
N GLY A 7 -22.32 -12.71 -7.28
CA GLY A 7 -23.74 -12.56 -7.02
C GLY A 7 -24.07 -11.14 -6.56
N ILE A 8 -25.35 -10.79 -6.58
CA ILE A 8 -25.85 -9.47 -6.16
C ILE A 8 -25.55 -9.19 -4.68
N ALA A 9 -25.71 -7.93 -4.26
CA ALA A 9 -25.67 -7.56 -2.84
C ALA A 9 -26.72 -8.37 -2.07
N GLY A 10 -26.39 -8.84 -0.87
CA GLY A 10 -27.29 -9.68 -0.06
C GLY A 10 -27.34 -11.16 -0.44
N ALA A 11 -26.74 -11.60 -1.56
CA ALA A 11 -26.74 -13.00 -2.00
C ALA A 11 -25.94 -13.99 -1.11
N GLY A 12 -25.48 -13.58 0.08
CA GLY A 12 -24.80 -14.47 1.02
C GLY A 12 -23.32 -14.77 0.71
N LYS A 13 -22.68 -14.09 -0.25
CA LYS A 13 -21.26 -14.30 -0.62
C LYS A 13 -20.31 -14.30 0.58
N THR A 14 -20.42 -13.28 1.44
CA THR A 14 -19.61 -13.18 2.66
C THR A 14 -19.86 -14.35 3.59
N ARG A 15 -21.12 -14.78 3.77
CA ARG A 15 -21.46 -15.94 4.60
C ARG A 15 -20.84 -17.22 4.03
N HIS A 16 -20.96 -17.43 2.72
CA HIS A 16 -20.35 -18.56 2.02
C HIS A 16 -18.83 -18.60 2.25
N CYS A 17 -18.11 -17.49 2.05
CA CYS A 17 -16.66 -17.43 2.28
C CYS A 17 -16.30 -17.72 3.74
N LEU A 18 -17.05 -17.17 4.71
CA LEU A 18 -16.81 -17.43 6.14
C LEU A 18 -17.05 -18.89 6.52
N GLU A 19 -18.10 -19.52 6.00
CA GLU A 19 -18.39 -20.94 6.24
C GLU A 19 -17.29 -21.84 5.66
N ARG A 20 -16.79 -21.54 4.46
CA ARG A 20 -15.65 -22.27 3.89
C ARG A 20 -14.39 -22.14 4.75
N CYS A 21 -14.10 -20.92 5.23
CA CYS A 21 -12.95 -20.69 6.10
C CYS A 21 -13.07 -21.48 7.41
N ARG A 22 -14.27 -21.52 8.02
CA ARG A 22 -14.51 -22.34 9.22
C ARG A 22 -14.22 -23.81 8.97
N ARG A 23 -14.78 -24.39 7.91
CA ARG A 23 -14.54 -25.81 7.57
C ARG A 23 -13.06 -26.13 7.39
N ALA A 24 -12.32 -25.25 6.70
CA ALA A 24 -10.87 -25.43 6.52
C ALA A 24 -10.12 -25.39 7.86
N LEU A 25 -10.49 -24.46 8.75
CA LEU A 25 -9.88 -24.36 10.09
C LEU A 25 -10.23 -25.55 10.99
N ASP A 26 -11.48 -26.03 10.93
CA ASP A 26 -11.93 -27.21 11.67
C ASP A 26 -11.18 -28.47 11.19
N ALA A 27 -10.78 -28.51 9.91
CA ALA A 27 -9.91 -29.53 9.34
C ALA A 27 -8.41 -29.33 9.66
N GLY A 28 -8.05 -28.29 10.42
CA GLY A 28 -6.66 -27.99 10.78
C GLY A 28 -5.85 -27.28 9.68
N GLU A 29 -6.49 -26.79 8.61
CA GLU A 29 -5.81 -26.09 7.53
C GLU A 29 -5.45 -24.65 7.90
N ARG A 30 -4.41 -24.11 7.25
CA ARG A 30 -4.05 -22.69 7.36
C ARG A 30 -4.88 -21.86 6.39
N VAL A 31 -5.59 -20.86 6.91
CA VAL A 31 -6.45 -19.97 6.10
C VAL A 31 -5.90 -18.55 6.08
N LEU A 32 -5.77 -17.98 4.88
CA LEU A 32 -5.58 -16.55 4.66
C LEU A 32 -6.88 -15.94 4.14
N TYR A 33 -7.46 -15.04 4.92
CA TYR A 33 -8.66 -14.26 4.58
C TYR A 33 -8.27 -12.80 4.35
N LEU A 34 -8.33 -12.35 3.10
CA LEU A 34 -8.02 -10.96 2.73
C LEU A 34 -9.28 -10.10 2.67
N VAL A 35 -9.19 -8.92 3.28
CA VAL A 35 -10.26 -7.89 3.33
C VAL A 35 -9.71 -6.52 2.98
N PRO A 36 -10.52 -5.62 2.42
CA PRO A 36 -10.05 -4.32 1.94
C PRO A 36 -9.55 -3.40 3.07
N ASN A 37 -10.20 -3.40 4.23
CA ASN A 37 -9.94 -2.44 5.30
C ASN A 37 -9.99 -3.07 6.70
N ARG A 38 -9.60 -2.28 7.71
CA ARG A 38 -9.51 -2.74 9.11
C ARG A 38 -10.88 -2.99 9.75
N ASP A 39 -11.91 -2.26 9.33
CA ASP A 39 -13.26 -2.39 9.89
C ASP A 39 -13.89 -3.71 9.43
N GLU A 40 -13.74 -4.06 8.16
CA GLU A 40 -14.12 -5.36 7.63
C GLU A 40 -13.31 -6.49 8.27
N ALA A 41 -12.01 -6.29 8.51
CA ALA A 41 -11.20 -7.27 9.25
C ALA A 41 -11.74 -7.50 10.65
N ALA A 42 -12.10 -6.45 11.38
CA ALA A 42 -12.68 -6.54 12.71
C ALA A 42 -14.04 -7.23 12.70
N LEU A 43 -14.89 -6.92 11.73
CA LEU A 43 -16.20 -7.54 11.56
C LEU A 43 -16.10 -9.03 11.20
N VAL A 44 -15.19 -9.41 10.29
CA VAL A 44 -14.91 -10.81 9.95
C VAL A 44 -14.37 -11.56 11.16
N ARG A 45 -13.44 -10.97 11.91
CA ARG A 45 -12.95 -11.53 13.18
C ARG A 45 -14.10 -11.77 14.15
N ARG A 46 -14.95 -10.78 14.40
CA ARG A 46 -16.12 -10.93 15.28
C ARG A 46 -17.07 -12.02 14.80
N ARG A 47 -17.30 -12.18 13.50
CA ARG A 47 -18.17 -13.22 12.95
C ARG A 47 -17.58 -14.62 13.06
N LEU A 48 -16.27 -14.77 12.95
CA LEU A 48 -15.60 -16.06 13.17
C LEU A 48 -15.50 -16.40 14.67
N LEU A 49 -15.21 -15.41 15.52
CA LEU A 49 -15.12 -15.55 16.97
C LEU A 49 -16.48 -15.73 17.65
N GLY A 50 -17.48 -14.91 17.32
CA GLY A 50 -18.80 -14.93 17.97
C GLY A 50 -19.68 -16.13 17.59
N ALA A 51 -19.23 -16.97 16.65
CA ALA A 51 -19.83 -18.27 16.39
C ALA A 51 -19.26 -19.37 17.29
N ALA A 52 -18.09 -19.15 17.91
CA ALA A 52 -17.65 -19.92 19.06
C ALA A 52 -18.42 -19.36 20.27
N GLY A 53 -19.42 -20.10 20.75
CA GLY A 53 -20.25 -19.69 21.89
C GLY A 53 -19.44 -19.38 23.14
N ALA A 54 -20.11 -18.87 24.18
CA ALA A 54 -19.55 -18.36 25.44
C ALA A 54 -18.77 -19.36 26.33
N GLY A 55 -18.15 -20.39 25.77
CA GLY A 55 -17.26 -21.32 26.45
C GLY A 55 -16.06 -21.60 25.58
N ALA A 56 -14.93 -20.97 25.94
CA ALA A 56 -13.57 -21.12 25.40
C ALA A 56 -13.40 -21.09 23.86
N PRO A 57 -12.46 -20.31 23.31
CA PRO A 57 -12.11 -20.47 21.89
C PRO A 57 -11.66 -21.92 21.69
N PRO A 58 -12.29 -22.72 20.80
CA PRO A 58 -11.76 -24.03 20.46
C PRO A 58 -10.31 -23.84 20.03
N ALA A 59 -9.41 -24.76 20.39
CA ALA A 59 -7.96 -24.55 20.30
C ALA A 59 -7.44 -24.06 18.92
N GLY A 60 -8.21 -24.19 17.83
CA GLY A 60 -7.93 -23.62 16.50
C GLY A 60 -8.28 -22.12 16.31
N VAL A 61 -9.09 -21.51 17.18
CA VAL A 61 -9.53 -20.12 17.07
C VAL A 61 -8.45 -19.11 17.51
N ALA A 62 -7.53 -19.50 18.40
CA ALA A 62 -6.34 -18.68 18.66
C ALA A 62 -5.42 -18.61 17.42
N ALA A 63 -5.43 -19.64 16.56
CA ALA A 63 -4.71 -19.68 15.29
C ALA A 63 -5.38 -18.87 14.15
N LEU A 64 -6.57 -18.29 14.37
CA LEU A 64 -7.29 -17.45 13.39
C LEU A 64 -6.72 -16.02 13.26
N LEU A 65 -6.14 -15.48 14.34
CA LEU A 65 -5.72 -14.08 14.38
C LEU A 65 -4.65 -13.71 13.32
N PRO A 66 -3.71 -14.60 12.94
CA PRO A 66 -2.80 -14.34 11.84
C PRO A 66 -3.46 -14.40 10.46
N GLY A 67 -4.58 -15.11 10.30
CA GLY A 67 -5.16 -15.41 8.99
C GLY A 67 -5.96 -14.27 8.35
N ILE A 68 -6.50 -13.32 9.14
CA ILE A 68 -7.34 -12.24 8.61
C ILE A 68 -6.53 -10.96 8.44
N LEU A 69 -6.22 -10.60 7.19
CA LEU A 69 -5.31 -9.50 6.85
C LEU A 69 -5.94 -8.52 5.87
N THR A 70 -5.50 -7.26 5.98
CA THR A 70 -5.64 -6.29 4.90
C THR A 70 -4.44 -6.41 3.96
N PRO A 71 -4.53 -5.95 2.70
CA PRO A 71 -3.38 -5.91 1.80
C PRO A 71 -2.15 -5.23 2.43
N ARG A 72 -2.37 -4.15 3.20
CA ARG A 72 -1.29 -3.45 3.90
C ARG A 72 -0.66 -4.28 5.03
N LEU A 73 -1.46 -5.02 5.80
CA LEU A 73 -0.92 -5.90 6.84
C LEU A 73 -0.19 -7.10 6.25
N LEU A 74 -0.70 -7.67 5.15
CA LEU A 74 -0.01 -8.72 4.41
C LEU A 74 1.33 -8.21 3.86
N ALA A 75 1.34 -7.05 3.22
CA ALA A 75 2.56 -6.44 2.69
C ALA A 75 3.62 -6.21 3.78
N ARG A 76 3.21 -5.68 4.94
CA ARG A 76 4.12 -5.52 6.09
C ARG A 76 4.73 -6.83 6.54
N ARG A 77 3.94 -7.90 6.69
CA ARG A 77 4.46 -9.22 7.08
C ARG A 77 5.45 -9.77 6.05
N LEU A 78 5.13 -9.66 4.76
CA LEU A 78 6.06 -10.07 3.71
C LEU A 78 7.37 -9.29 3.78
N LEU A 79 7.32 -7.99 4.08
CA LEU A 79 8.52 -7.17 4.23
C LEU A 79 9.30 -7.48 5.51
N ASP A 80 8.62 -7.78 6.62
CA ASP A 80 9.26 -8.20 7.87
C ASP A 80 10.13 -9.46 7.63
N ASP A 81 9.61 -10.40 6.82
CA ASP A 81 10.30 -11.65 6.49
C ASP A 81 11.37 -11.50 5.38
N TRP A 82 11.11 -10.67 4.38
CA TRP A 82 11.93 -10.62 3.15
C TRP A 82 12.89 -9.43 3.09
N LEU A 83 12.63 -8.38 3.86
CA LEU A 83 13.47 -7.19 3.95
C LEU A 83 13.75 -6.84 5.42
N PRO A 84 14.55 -7.65 6.15
CA PRO A 84 14.86 -7.39 7.55
C PRO A 84 15.44 -6.00 7.78
N GLY A 85 14.92 -5.32 8.81
CA GLY A 85 15.31 -3.96 9.17
C GLY A 85 14.67 -2.87 8.32
N TRP A 86 13.63 -3.17 7.54
CA TRP A 86 12.83 -2.14 6.91
C TRP A 86 12.07 -1.30 7.93
N ALA A 87 11.80 -0.05 7.56
CA ALA A 87 11.02 0.86 8.36
C ALA A 87 10.06 1.65 7.47
N GLU A 88 8.89 1.98 8.01
CA GLU A 88 7.96 2.89 7.36
C GLU A 88 8.28 4.33 7.77
N ARG A 89 8.48 5.21 6.80
CA ARG A 89 8.69 6.63 7.06
C ARG A 89 7.43 7.25 7.63
N SER A 90 7.57 7.95 8.75
CA SER A 90 6.46 8.71 9.33
C SER A 90 6.00 9.83 8.38
N PRO A 91 4.70 10.18 8.35
CA PRO A 91 4.20 11.31 7.58
C PRO A 91 4.93 12.63 7.88
N VAL A 92 5.29 12.86 9.15
CA VAL A 92 6.02 14.07 9.57
C VAL A 92 7.40 14.15 8.91
N ARG A 93 8.20 13.08 8.96
CA ARG A 93 9.51 13.03 8.30
C ARG A 93 9.40 13.19 6.78
N ARG A 94 8.40 12.56 6.15
CA ARG A 94 8.13 12.71 4.71
C ARG A 94 7.83 14.16 4.36
N HIS A 95 6.94 14.81 5.12
CA HIS A 95 6.61 16.22 4.95
C HIS A 95 7.83 17.13 5.14
N GLN A 96 8.67 16.88 6.16
CA GLN A 96 9.91 17.63 6.39
C GLN A 96 10.90 17.49 5.22
N GLN A 97 11.06 16.28 4.67
CA GLN A 97 11.91 16.04 3.50
C GLN A 97 11.39 16.83 2.29
N LEU A 98 10.07 16.77 2.02
CA LEU A 98 9.48 17.52 0.92
C LEU A 98 9.63 19.03 1.09
N ARG A 99 9.45 19.54 2.32
CA ARG A 99 9.70 20.95 2.62
C ARG A 99 11.15 21.35 2.34
N ALA A 100 12.11 20.55 2.78
CA ALA A 100 13.52 20.80 2.52
C ALA A 100 13.83 20.78 1.01
N LEU A 101 13.29 19.79 0.28
CA LEU A 101 13.43 19.68 -1.16
C LEU A 101 12.88 20.91 -1.90
N VAL A 102 11.66 21.33 -1.55
CA VAL A 102 11.01 22.51 -2.14
C VAL A 102 11.81 23.77 -1.85
N GLU A 103 12.36 23.91 -0.64
CA GLU A 103 13.22 25.05 -0.29
C GLU A 103 14.48 25.09 -1.16
N THR A 104 15.19 23.96 -1.29
CA THR A 104 16.41 23.86 -2.10
C THR A 104 16.15 24.13 -3.59
N ARG A 105 14.97 23.77 -4.08
CA ARG A 105 14.59 23.92 -5.49
C ARG A 105 13.84 25.21 -5.79
N ARG A 106 13.43 26.01 -4.80
CA ARG A 106 12.44 27.10 -4.97
C ARG A 106 12.69 28.00 -6.18
N GLY A 107 13.92 28.47 -6.39
CA GLY A 107 14.29 29.34 -7.52
C GLY A 107 14.56 28.62 -8.86
N ARG A 108 14.29 27.31 -8.94
CA ARG A 108 14.53 26.44 -10.11
C ARG A 108 13.30 25.60 -10.48
N LEU A 109 12.13 25.93 -9.94
CA LEU A 109 10.87 25.22 -10.19
C LEU A 109 10.09 25.76 -11.39
N GLY A 110 10.67 26.72 -12.13
CA GLY A 110 10.08 27.29 -13.34
C GLY A 110 8.61 27.70 -13.14
N PRO A 111 7.66 27.12 -13.89
CA PRO A 111 6.23 27.45 -13.75
C PRO A 111 5.62 27.20 -12.36
N LEU A 112 6.24 26.36 -11.51
CA LEU A 112 5.73 26.07 -10.16
C LEU A 112 6.33 26.97 -9.08
N GLU A 113 7.25 27.88 -9.40
CA GLU A 113 7.93 28.72 -8.40
C GLU A 113 6.96 29.57 -7.56
N ALA A 114 5.98 30.21 -8.19
CA ALA A 114 4.99 31.02 -7.49
C ALA A 114 4.16 30.15 -6.52
N SER A 115 3.71 28.99 -6.99
CA SER A 115 2.97 28.02 -6.17
C SER A 115 3.80 27.49 -5.01
N ALA A 116 5.09 27.24 -5.22
CA ALA A 116 6.02 26.71 -4.21
C ALA A 116 6.23 27.63 -3.00
N ARG A 117 5.87 28.92 -3.11
CA ARG A 117 5.91 29.89 -2.00
C ARG A 117 4.65 29.87 -1.14
N THR A 118 3.60 29.17 -1.56
CA THR A 118 2.34 29.11 -0.82
C THR A 118 2.43 28.11 0.34
N PRO A 119 1.80 28.38 1.51
CA PRO A 119 1.85 27.47 2.66
C PRO A 119 1.32 26.06 2.38
N GLY A 120 0.39 25.91 1.44
CA GLY A 120 -0.24 24.62 1.09
C GLY A 120 0.51 23.77 0.09
N PHE A 121 1.56 24.29 -0.57
CA PHE A 121 2.21 23.61 -1.68
C PHE A 121 2.82 22.27 -1.29
N VAL A 122 3.54 22.20 -0.16
CA VAL A 122 4.19 20.98 0.30
C VAL A 122 3.16 19.89 0.61
N ALA A 123 2.02 20.25 1.21
CA ALA A 123 0.95 19.31 1.50
C ALA A 123 0.28 18.80 0.21
N ALA A 124 0.03 19.68 -0.76
CA ALA A 124 -0.51 19.30 -2.06
C ALA A 124 0.45 18.39 -2.84
N LEU A 125 1.75 18.72 -2.83
CA LEU A 125 2.80 17.90 -3.42
C LEU A 125 2.86 16.52 -2.73
N ASP A 126 2.83 16.46 -1.40
CA ASP A 126 2.87 15.21 -0.65
C ASP A 126 1.71 14.28 -1.03
N ALA A 127 0.49 14.82 -1.08
CA ALA A 127 -0.71 14.11 -1.49
C ALA A 127 -0.62 13.59 -2.93
N LEU A 128 -0.16 14.44 -3.86
CA LEU A 128 0.01 14.06 -5.26
C LEU A 128 1.06 12.96 -5.42
N LEU A 129 2.21 13.07 -4.75
CA LEU A 129 3.24 12.04 -4.80
C LEU A 129 2.73 10.73 -4.17
N ALA A 130 1.91 10.80 -3.12
CA ALA A 130 1.29 9.61 -2.53
C ALA A 130 0.30 8.93 -3.49
N GLU A 131 -0.45 9.71 -4.27
CA GLU A 131 -1.34 9.20 -5.32
C GLU A 131 -0.55 8.55 -6.46
N LEU A 132 0.48 9.21 -6.97
CA LEU A 132 1.36 8.67 -8.01
C LEU A 132 2.03 7.37 -7.57
N GLU A 133 2.56 7.33 -6.34
CA GLU A 133 3.13 6.10 -5.77
C GLU A 133 2.07 5.02 -5.59
N GLY A 134 0.88 5.35 -5.06
CA GLY A 134 -0.21 4.37 -4.90
C GLY A 134 -0.72 3.79 -6.22
N ALA A 135 -0.69 4.58 -7.28
CA ALA A 135 -1.05 4.17 -8.65
C ALA A 135 0.10 3.49 -9.42
N ASN A 136 1.27 3.30 -8.80
CA ASN A 136 2.47 2.77 -9.44
C ASN A 136 2.90 3.56 -10.69
N ILE A 137 2.81 4.89 -10.62
CA ILE A 137 3.25 5.80 -11.68
C ILE A 137 4.67 6.30 -11.34
N PRO A 138 5.72 5.80 -12.02
CA PRO A 138 7.09 6.24 -11.78
C PRO A 138 7.40 7.57 -12.50
N PRO A 139 8.48 8.28 -12.12
CA PRO A 139 8.93 9.46 -12.86
C PRO A 139 9.23 9.20 -14.34
N THR A 140 9.56 7.97 -14.71
CA THR A 140 9.79 7.56 -16.11
C THR A 140 8.51 7.56 -16.96
N ALA A 141 7.33 7.65 -16.35
CA ALA A 141 6.05 7.78 -17.06
C ALA A 141 5.74 9.21 -17.53
N PHE A 142 6.48 10.22 -17.05
CA PHE A 142 6.22 11.63 -17.36
C PHE A 142 6.64 12.09 -18.77
N PRO A 143 7.74 11.63 -19.40
CA PRO A 143 8.14 12.10 -20.72
C PRO A 143 7.04 12.06 -21.79
N PRO A 144 6.24 10.98 -21.94
CA PRO A 144 5.12 10.99 -22.90
C PRO A 144 4.00 11.97 -22.50
N LEU A 145 3.76 12.19 -21.20
CA LEU A 145 2.77 13.16 -20.72
C LEU A 145 3.20 14.61 -21.01
N ILE A 146 4.49 14.90 -20.84
CA ILE A 146 5.08 16.20 -21.17
C ILE A 146 4.98 16.46 -22.68
N ALA A 147 5.30 15.45 -23.51
CA ALA A 147 5.22 15.56 -24.97
C ALA A 147 3.78 15.73 -25.47
N ALA A 148 2.79 15.15 -24.78
CA ALA A 148 1.38 15.26 -25.11
C ALA A 148 0.67 16.45 -24.44
N ALA A 149 1.40 17.31 -23.73
CA ALA A 149 0.80 18.42 -22.99
C ALA A 149 0.13 19.44 -23.95
N PRO A 150 -1.05 19.97 -23.60
CA PRO A 150 -1.82 20.87 -24.48
C PRO A 150 -1.16 22.25 -24.64
N SER A 151 -0.23 22.61 -23.75
CA SER A 151 0.48 23.88 -23.79
C SER A 151 1.91 23.73 -23.28
N ALA A 152 2.81 24.65 -23.68
CA ALA A 152 4.16 24.74 -23.15
C ALA A 152 4.18 25.00 -21.63
N ALA A 153 3.16 25.69 -21.11
CA ALA A 153 3.03 25.94 -19.68
C ALA A 153 2.73 24.63 -18.91
N ASP A 154 1.84 23.78 -19.44
CA ASP A 154 1.53 22.49 -18.83
C ASP A 154 2.70 21.50 -18.95
N ALA A 155 3.40 21.49 -20.09
CA ALA A 155 4.64 20.74 -20.26
C ALA A 155 5.66 21.13 -19.19
N GLY A 156 5.88 22.43 -18.97
CA GLY A 156 6.82 22.91 -17.96
C GLY A 156 6.42 22.59 -16.51
N ARG A 157 5.11 22.57 -16.19
CA ARG A 157 4.60 22.12 -14.89
C ARG A 157 4.85 20.63 -14.67
N LEU A 158 4.58 19.81 -15.68
CA LEU A 158 4.81 18.36 -15.64
C LEU A 158 6.30 18.04 -15.50
N ASP A 159 7.16 18.76 -16.22
CA ASP A 159 8.62 18.61 -16.10
C ASP A 159 9.14 18.99 -14.69
N SER A 160 8.63 20.09 -14.14
CA SER A 160 8.95 20.52 -12.77
C SER A 160 8.49 19.50 -11.73
N LEU A 161 7.29 18.95 -11.90
CA LEU A 161 6.76 17.88 -11.05
C LEU A 161 7.57 16.59 -11.17
N GLN A 162 7.94 16.18 -12.39
CA GLN A 162 8.81 15.02 -12.63
C GLN A 162 10.14 15.19 -11.89
N THR A 163 10.73 16.37 -11.96
CA THR A 163 12.00 16.69 -11.30
C THR A 163 11.86 16.61 -9.79
N LEU A 164 10.84 17.25 -9.20
CA LEU A 164 10.55 17.15 -7.76
C LEU A 164 10.33 15.69 -7.32
N TYR A 165 9.59 14.91 -8.10
CA TYR A 165 9.31 13.52 -7.78
C TYR A 165 10.58 12.66 -7.82
N ARG A 166 11.39 12.80 -8.87
CA ARG A 166 12.68 12.11 -9.00
C ARG A 166 13.61 12.47 -7.83
N ASP A 167 13.72 13.75 -7.50
CA ASP A 167 14.56 14.19 -6.39
C ASP A 167 14.08 13.63 -5.06
N PHE A 168 12.76 13.66 -4.83
CA PHE A 168 12.16 13.09 -3.63
C PHE A 168 12.48 11.60 -3.47
N LEU A 169 12.40 10.84 -4.56
CA LEU A 169 12.78 9.42 -4.58
C LEU A 169 14.29 9.24 -4.38
N SER A 170 15.13 10.11 -4.97
CA SER A 170 16.59 10.03 -4.84
C SER A 170 17.09 10.37 -3.43
N GLY A 171 16.38 11.25 -2.70
CA GLY A 171 16.67 11.56 -1.30
C GLY A 171 16.20 10.47 -0.33
N ARG A 172 15.82 9.29 -0.81
CA ARG A 172 15.65 8.09 0.02
C ARG A 172 17.03 7.44 0.20
N ASP A 173 17.81 7.97 1.14
CA ASP A 173 19.17 7.49 1.41
C ASP A 173 19.21 6.02 1.88
N ASP A 174 18.08 5.50 2.37
CA ASP A 174 17.95 4.11 2.79
C ASP A 174 16.88 3.38 1.96
N PRO A 175 17.25 2.37 1.15
CA PRO A 175 16.30 1.57 0.36
C PRO A 175 15.35 0.73 1.22
N LYS A 176 15.61 0.62 2.53
CA LYS A 176 14.75 -0.05 3.51
C LYS A 176 13.78 0.92 4.20
N LEU A 177 13.93 2.23 4.01
CA LEU A 177 12.98 3.24 4.49
C LEU A 177 11.90 3.48 3.43
N LEU A 178 10.73 2.91 3.64
CA LEU A 178 9.62 2.94 2.70
C LEU A 178 8.59 3.99 3.07
N ASP A 179 8.05 4.69 2.08
CA ASP A 179 6.91 5.57 2.31
C ASP A 179 5.61 4.75 2.37
N PRO A 180 4.59 5.17 3.15
CA PRO A 180 3.36 4.41 3.34
C PRO A 180 2.67 3.91 2.05
N PRO A 181 2.58 4.70 0.96
CA PRO A 181 1.99 4.24 -0.30
C PRO A 181 2.81 3.16 -1.01
N SER A 182 4.13 3.18 -0.84
CA SER A 182 5.06 2.27 -1.52
C SER A 182 5.17 0.87 -0.88
N VAL A 183 4.68 0.69 0.35
CA VAL A 183 4.79 -0.57 1.12
C VAL A 183 4.20 -1.76 0.35
N LEU A 184 2.99 -1.60 -0.20
CA LEU A 184 2.33 -2.68 -0.95
C LEU A 184 3.08 -3.01 -2.24
N LEU A 185 3.49 -1.99 -2.99
CA LEU A 185 4.23 -2.17 -4.24
C LEU A 185 5.59 -2.83 -4.01
N ARG A 186 6.29 -2.46 -2.94
CA ARG A 186 7.57 -3.06 -2.59
C ARG A 186 7.42 -4.55 -2.23
N ALA A 187 6.40 -4.89 -1.44
CA ALA A 187 6.10 -6.29 -1.11
C ALA A 187 5.76 -7.10 -2.38
N ALA A 188 4.95 -6.54 -3.28
CA ALA A 188 4.60 -7.18 -4.54
C ALA A 188 5.82 -7.38 -5.45
N ALA A 189 6.71 -6.39 -5.54
CA ALA A 189 7.94 -6.49 -6.33
C ALA A 189 8.87 -7.59 -5.81
N LEU A 190 9.03 -7.72 -4.49
CA LEU A 190 9.81 -8.81 -3.89
C LEU A 190 9.16 -10.17 -4.15
N ALA A 191 7.82 -10.26 -4.09
CA ALA A 191 7.09 -11.51 -4.35
C ALA A 191 7.25 -11.97 -5.80
N ALA A 192 7.25 -11.01 -6.73
CA ALA A 192 7.45 -11.29 -8.15
C ALA A 192 8.90 -11.68 -8.46
N ALA A 193 9.88 -11.15 -7.72
CA ALA A 193 11.29 -11.47 -7.90
C ALA A 193 11.66 -12.87 -7.36
N ASP A 194 10.95 -13.36 -6.34
CA ASP A 194 11.17 -14.69 -5.76
C ASP A 194 9.84 -15.46 -5.59
N PRO A 195 9.26 -15.96 -6.70
CA PRO A 195 7.99 -16.67 -6.66
C PRO A 195 8.09 -18.00 -5.89
N ALA A 196 9.29 -18.59 -5.78
CA ALA A 196 9.50 -19.84 -5.04
C ALA A 196 9.36 -19.61 -3.53
N ARG A 197 9.93 -18.53 -3.01
CA ARG A 197 9.74 -18.12 -1.62
C ARG A 197 8.32 -17.63 -1.33
N ALA A 198 7.67 -16.99 -2.31
CA ALA A 198 6.26 -16.59 -2.23
C ALA A 198 5.28 -17.78 -2.21
N ALA A 199 5.63 -18.89 -2.87
CA ALA A 199 4.83 -20.12 -2.90
C ALA A 199 4.98 -20.99 -1.63
N GLY A 200 5.84 -20.60 -0.68
CA GLY A 200 6.13 -21.35 0.53
C GLY A 200 7.30 -22.30 0.33
N GLY A 201 8.51 -21.80 0.54
CA GLY A 201 9.64 -22.67 0.86
C GLY A 201 9.42 -23.29 2.24
N ALA A 202 9.14 -24.60 2.23
CA ALA A 202 9.15 -25.60 3.32
C ALA A 202 8.75 -25.13 4.73
#